data_AF-A0A1E4ZQQ1-F1
#
_entry.id   AF-A0A1E4ZQQ1-F1
#
_cell.length_a   1.000
_cell.length_b   1.000
_cell.length_c   1.000
_cell.angle_alpha   90.00
_cell.angle_beta   90.00
_cell.angle_gamma   90.00
#
_symmetry.space_group_name_H-M   'P 1'
#
loop_
_entity.id
_entity.type
_entity.pdbx_description
1 polymer ?
#
loop_
_entity_poly.entity_id
_entity_poly.type
_entity_poly.pdbx_seq_one_letter_code
_entity_poly.pdbx_strand_id
1 'polypeptide(L)'
;MVIVDPNNTTHTTKVIPRFLPTLDIDFVLYNEVTKVESTVVDSYVYTDGILEITYDFNFSEDENYQIKITEGESVVYRGKLFATSQDAQDYDIEEGVYKYSTI
;
A
#
# COMPACT_ATOMS: atom_id res chain seq x y z
N MET A 1 -3.15 1.08 6.42
CA MET A 1 -3.36 1.84 5.17
C MET A 1 -2.04 1.85 4.44
N VAL A 2 -2.03 1.67 3.12
CA VAL A 2 -0.83 1.71 2.29
C VAL A 2 -0.67 3.13 1.73
N ILE A 3 0.56 3.65 1.69
CA ILE A 3 0.89 4.94 1.09
C ILE A 3 1.83 4.70 -0.09
N VAL A 4 1.58 5.38 -1.21
CA VAL A 4 2.45 5.36 -2.39
C VAL A 4 2.70 6.78 -2.89
N ASP A 5 3.88 7.00 -3.46
CA ASP A 5 4.23 8.28 -4.10
C ASP A 5 3.78 8.26 -5.57
N PRO A 6 2.82 9.10 -5.98
CA PRO A 6 2.30 9.13 -7.35
C PRO A 6 3.33 9.57 -8.40
N ASN A 7 4.49 10.12 -8.01
CA ASN A 7 5.57 10.42 -8.94
C ASN A 7 6.31 9.15 -9.42
N ASN A 8 6.18 8.04 -8.69
CA ASN A 8 6.74 6.76 -9.10
C ASN A 8 5.80 6.03 -10.05
N THR A 9 6.37 5.33 -11.03
CA THR A 9 5.61 4.46 -11.95
C THR A 9 5.56 3.03 -11.44
N THR A 10 6.59 2.60 -10.70
CA THR A 10 6.72 1.26 -10.12
C THR A 10 6.63 1.36 -8.61
N HIS A 11 5.80 0.51 -8.01
CA HIS A 11 5.48 0.53 -6.59
C HIS A 11 5.68 -0.85 -5.98
N THR A 12 6.04 -0.87 -4.71
CA THR A 12 6.08 -2.10 -3.92
C THR A 12 5.26 -1.91 -2.66
N THR A 13 4.25 -2.76 -2.48
CA THR A 13 3.36 -2.75 -1.32
C THR A 13 3.55 -4.03 -0.51
N LYS A 14 3.79 -3.88 0.80
CA LYS A 14 3.92 -5.00 1.73
C LYS A 14 2.64 -5.15 2.55
N VAL A 15 2.09 -6.36 2.59
CA VAL A 15 0.86 -6.68 3.34
C VAL A 15 1.01 -8.00 4.08
N ILE A 16 0.25 -8.17 5.15
CA ILE A 16 0.08 -9.46 5.81
C ILE A 16 -1.14 -10.13 5.15
N PRO A 17 -0.95 -11.21 4.39
CA PRO A 17 -2.05 -11.87 3.72
C PRO A 17 -2.87 -12.70 4.73
N ARG A 18 -4.14 -12.96 4.43
CA ARG A 18 -5.03 -13.79 5.28
C ARG A 18 -4.64 -15.27 5.27
N PHE A 19 -4.05 -15.70 4.17
CA PHE A 19 -3.48 -17.03 3.96
C PHE A 19 -2.31 -16.89 2.97
N LEU A 20 -1.42 -17.87 2.92
CA LEU A 20 -0.33 -17.90 1.96
C LEU A 20 -0.88 -18.23 0.56
N PRO A 21 -0.84 -17.31 -0.43
CA PRO A 21 -1.14 -17.68 -1.80
C PRO A 21 -0.09 -18.67 -2.33
N THR A 22 -0.54 -19.59 -3.17
CA THR A 22 0.26 -20.66 -3.78
C THR A 22 0.23 -20.62 -5.32
N LEU A 23 -0.68 -19.83 -5.89
CA LEU A 23 -0.87 -19.59 -7.31
C LEU A 23 -0.69 -18.10 -7.62
N ASP A 24 -0.94 -17.73 -8.88
CA ASP A 24 -1.02 -16.32 -9.28
C ASP A 24 -2.15 -15.61 -8.53
N ILE A 25 -1.91 -14.33 -8.20
CA ILE A 25 -2.89 -13.46 -7.57
C ILE A 25 -3.42 -12.46 -8.58
N ASP A 26 -4.66 -12.01 -8.39
CA ASP A 26 -5.22 -10.87 -9.09
C ASP A 26 -5.13 -9.64 -8.19
N PHE A 27 -4.35 -8.64 -8.59
CA PHE A 27 -4.32 -7.35 -7.92
C PHE A 27 -5.26 -6.33 -8.58
N VAL A 28 -6.33 -5.99 -7.87
CA VAL A 28 -7.33 -5.00 -8.28
C VAL A 28 -7.22 -3.74 -7.43
N LEU A 29 -7.16 -2.60 -8.12
CA LEU A 29 -7.29 -1.26 -7.56
C LEU A 29 -8.64 -0.66 -7.95
N TYR A 30 -9.38 -0.16 -6.97
CA TYR A 30 -10.59 0.62 -7.21
C TYR A 30 -10.38 2.06 -6.76
N ASN A 31 -10.44 3.00 -7.69
CA ASN A 31 -10.32 4.42 -7.42
C ASN A 31 -11.63 4.96 -6.81
N GLU A 32 -11.57 5.45 -5.56
CA GLU A 32 -12.76 5.92 -4.86
C GLU A 32 -13.27 7.27 -5.37
N VAL A 33 -12.48 8.03 -6.13
CA VAL A 33 -12.86 9.31 -6.73
C VAL A 33 -13.53 9.09 -8.08
N THR A 34 -12.82 8.45 -9.02
CA THR A 34 -13.31 8.24 -10.40
C THR A 34 -14.27 7.06 -10.52
N LYS A 35 -14.36 6.20 -9.49
CA LYS A 35 -15.18 4.98 -9.45
C LYS A 35 -14.75 3.94 -10.49
N VAL A 36 -13.51 4.02 -10.97
CA VAL A 36 -12.94 3.09 -11.94
C VAL A 36 -12.22 1.96 -11.21
N GLU A 37 -12.46 0.73 -11.66
CA GLU A 37 -11.71 -0.46 -11.26
C GLU A 37 -10.62 -0.77 -12.29
N SER A 38 -9.44 -1.16 -11.83
CA SER A 38 -8.29 -1.49 -12.67
C SER A 38 -7.61 -2.74 -12.11
N THR A 39 -7.51 -3.77 -12.95
CA THR A 39 -6.64 -4.92 -12.67
C THR A 39 -5.23 -4.56 -13.12
N VAL A 40 -4.29 -4.63 -12.19
CA VAL A 40 -2.89 -4.24 -12.42
C VAL A 40 -2.06 -5.50 -12.60
N VAL A 41 -1.12 -5.47 -13.55
CA VAL A 41 -0.14 -6.55 -13.66
C VAL A 41 0.81 -6.47 -12.48
N ASP A 42 0.93 -7.56 -11.75
CA ASP A 42 1.73 -7.62 -10.54
C ASP A 42 2.67 -8.84 -10.53
N SER A 43 3.64 -8.76 -9.63
CA SER A 43 4.48 -9.88 -9.22
C SER A 43 4.61 -9.82 -7.70
N TYR A 44 4.68 -10.99 -7.06
CA TYR A 44 4.78 -11.02 -5.60
C TYR A 44 5.86 -11.98 -5.10
N VAL A 45 6.34 -11.69 -3.90
CA VAL A 45 7.19 -12.56 -3.11
C VAL A 45 6.59 -12.70 -1.72
N TYR A 46 6.56 -13.91 -1.19
CA TYR A 46 6.21 -14.16 0.19
C TYR A 46 7.47 -14.47 1.00
N THR A 47 7.69 -13.76 2.10
CA THR A 47 8.82 -13.98 3.01
C THR A 47 8.38 -13.67 4.43
N ASP A 48 8.58 -14.62 5.35
CA ASP A 48 8.36 -14.45 6.79
C ASP A 48 6.99 -13.85 7.18
N GLY A 49 5.91 -14.30 6.53
CA GLY A 49 4.55 -13.81 6.85
C GLY A 49 4.13 -12.56 6.09
N ILE A 50 5.01 -11.99 5.27
CA ILE A 50 4.76 -10.76 4.51
C ILE A 50 4.65 -11.11 3.03
N LEU A 51 3.58 -10.61 2.41
CA LEU A 51 3.39 -10.62 0.97
C LEU A 51 3.82 -9.26 0.42
N GLU A 52 4.91 -9.26 -0.34
CA GLU A 52 5.44 -8.08 -1.02
C GLU A 52 5.01 -8.14 -2.49
N ILE A 53 4.18 -7.18 -2.92
CA ILE A 53 3.64 -7.10 -4.28
C ILE A 53 4.28 -5.90 -4.99
N THR A 54 4.87 -6.14 -6.15
CA THR A 54 5.46 -5.13 -7.04
C THR A 54 4.64 -5.00 -8.31
N TYR A 55 4.32 -3.77 -8.70
CA TYR A 55 3.38 -3.47 -9.78
C TYR A 55 3.63 -2.08 -10.35
N ASP A 56 3.25 -1.89 -11.62
CA ASP A 56 3.33 -0.61 -12.30
C ASP A 56 1.94 0.04 -12.38
N PHE A 57 1.82 1.27 -11.86
CA PHE A 57 0.56 2.02 -11.90
C PHE A 57 0.82 3.53 -11.77
N ASN A 58 0.11 4.32 -12.58
CA ASN A 58 0.17 5.79 -12.52
C ASN A 58 -0.95 6.29 -11.61
N PHE A 59 -0.62 6.58 -10.36
CA PHE A 59 -1.57 7.16 -9.41
C PHE A 59 -1.73 8.68 -9.65
N SER A 60 -2.91 9.20 -9.33
CA SER A 60 -3.11 10.65 -9.22
C SER A 60 -2.93 11.10 -7.78
N GLU A 61 -2.30 12.25 -7.58
CA GLU A 61 -2.11 12.87 -6.26
C GLU A 61 -3.43 13.08 -5.51
N ASP A 62 -3.40 12.89 -4.20
CA ASP A 62 -4.52 13.07 -3.25
C ASP A 62 -5.72 12.15 -3.50
N GLU A 63 -5.53 11.03 -4.20
CA GLU A 63 -6.59 10.06 -4.46
C GLU A 63 -6.53 8.82 -3.56
N ASN A 64 -7.73 8.35 -3.19
CA ASN A 64 -7.94 7.16 -2.38
C ASN A 64 -8.32 5.97 -3.26
N TYR A 65 -7.73 4.82 -2.96
CA TYR A 65 -7.95 3.56 -3.66
C TYR A 65 -8.29 2.44 -2.67
N GLN A 66 -9.09 1.48 -3.12
CA GLN A 66 -9.27 0.21 -2.43
C GLN A 66 -8.39 -0.84 -3.10
N ILE A 67 -7.64 -1.57 -2.27
CA ILE A 67 -6.87 -2.73 -2.69
C ILE A 67 -7.74 -3.97 -2.47
N LYS A 68 -7.87 -4.80 -3.51
CA LYS A 68 -8.40 -6.16 -3.42
C LYS A 68 -7.43 -7.10 -4.11
N ILE A 69 -6.93 -8.07 -3.35
CA ILE A 69 -6.04 -9.13 -3.84
C ILE A 69 -6.75 -10.46 -3.67
N THR A 70 -6.86 -11.22 -4.76
CA THR A 70 -7.52 -12.53 -4.77
C THR A 70 -6.63 -13.61 -5.35
N GLU A 71 -6.83 -14.85 -4.92
CA GLU A 71 -6.32 -16.06 -5.57
C GLU A 71 -7.56 -16.85 -6.01
N GLY A 72 -7.93 -16.75 -7.29
CA GLY A 72 -9.23 -17.21 -7.77
C GLY A 72 -10.39 -16.51 -7.04
N GLU A 73 -11.27 -17.27 -6.40
CA GLU A 73 -12.40 -16.71 -5.64
C GLU A 73 -12.03 -16.31 -4.19
N SER A 74 -10.85 -16.71 -3.73
CA SER A 74 -10.40 -16.50 -2.35
C SER A 74 -9.74 -15.14 -2.19
N VAL A 75 -10.06 -14.44 -1.11
CA VAL A 75 -9.52 -13.10 -0.83
C VAL A 75 -8.26 -13.20 0.00
N VAL A 76 -7.10 -12.93 -0.62
CA VAL A 76 -5.78 -12.92 0.03
C VAL A 76 -5.66 -11.69 0.94
N TYR A 77 -6.03 -10.50 0.44
CA TYR A 77 -5.94 -9.25 1.19
C TYR A 77 -6.98 -8.22 0.70
N ARG A 78 -7.42 -7.35 1.62
CA ARG A 78 -8.20 -6.14 1.32
C ARG A 78 -7.72 -4.99 2.19
N GLY A 79 -7.61 -3.81 1.59
CA GLY A 79 -7.18 -2.61 2.30
C GLY A 79 -7.47 -1.33 1.55
N LYS A 80 -6.96 -0.22 2.09
CA LYS A 80 -6.97 1.09 1.46
C LYS A 80 -5.55 1.51 1.11
N LEU A 81 -5.42 2.22 0.00
CA LEU A 81 -4.21 2.86 -0.48
C LEU A 81 -4.50 4.35 -0.69
N PHE A 82 -3.54 5.19 -0.32
CA PHE A 82 -3.59 6.61 -0.57
C PHE A 82 -2.34 7.03 -1.33
N ALA A 83 -2.53 7.78 -2.41
CA ALA A 83 -1.44 8.28 -3.23
C ALA A 83 -1.12 9.73 -2.84
N THR A 84 0.08 9.96 -2.31
CA THR A 84 0.57 11.30 -2.02
C THR A 84 2.08 11.40 -2.15
N SER A 85 2.54 12.52 -2.67
CA SER A 85 3.96 12.89 -2.73
C SER A 85 4.44 13.65 -1.51
N GLN A 86 3.55 13.89 -0.53
CA GLN A 86 3.92 14.47 0.74
C GLN A 86 4.72 13.46 1.56
N ASP A 87 5.86 13.90 2.08
CA ASP A 87 6.60 13.13 3.07
C ASP A 87 5.69 12.87 4.28
N ALA A 88 5.67 11.63 4.75
CA ALA A 88 4.98 11.28 5.98
C ALA A 88 5.58 12.11 7.12
N GLN A 89 4.80 13.07 7.64
CA GLN A 89 5.21 13.82 8.82
C GLN A 89 5.05 12.93 10.05
N ASP A 90 6.18 12.58 10.66
CA ASP A 90 6.18 12.01 12.00
C ASP A 90 5.75 13.12 12.99
N TYR A 91 4.62 12.92 13.65
CA TYR A 91 4.16 13.81 14.72
C TYR A 91 4.53 13.18 16.06
N ASP A 92 5.59 13.70 16.70
CA ASP A 92 5.90 13.39 18.09
C ASP A 92 5.41 14.53 19.01
N ILE A 93 4.54 14.18 19.96
CA ILE A 93 3.96 15.12 20.93
C ILE A 93 5.03 15.69 21.86
N GLU A 94 6.16 14.99 22.04
CA GLU A 94 7.26 15.40 22.90
C GLU A 94 8.39 16.12 22.16
N GLU A 95 8.27 16.32 20.85
CA GLU A 95 9.31 16.92 20.02
C GLU A 95 9.61 18.37 20.47
N GLY A 96 10.73 18.54 21.19
CA GLY A 96 11.20 19.83 21.69
C GLY A 96 10.78 20.21 23.12
N VAL A 97 10.05 19.35 23.85
CA VAL A 97 9.48 19.72 25.17
C VAL A 97 10.43 19.45 26.35
N TYR A 98 11.33 18.45 26.27
CA TYR A 98 12.25 18.13 27.38
C TYR A 98 13.72 18.10 26.95
N LYS A 99 14.43 19.21 27.20
CA LYS A 99 15.90 19.22 27.28
C LYS A 99 16.30 19.05 28.74
N TYR A 100 16.80 17.88 29.14
CA TYR A 100 17.50 17.74 30.41
C TYR A 100 18.82 18.53 30.31
N SER A 101 18.93 19.67 30.99
CA SER A 101 20.23 20.29 31.26
C SER A 101 20.75 19.72 32.57
N THR A 102 21.80 18.89 32.51
CA THR A 102 22.56 18.51 33.70
C THR A 102 23.29 19.75 34.23
N ILE A 103 23.09 20.07 35.51
CA ILE A 103 23.86 21.07 36.25
C ILE A 103 25.16 20.43 36.73
#